data_AF-A0AAD9EPL5-F1
#
_entry.id   AF-A0AAD9EPL5-F1
#
_cell.length_a   1.000
_cell.length_b   1.000
_cell.length_c   1.000
_cell.angle_alpha   90.00
_cell.angle_beta   90.00
_cell.angle_gamma   90.00
#
_symmetry.space_group_name_H-M   'P 1'
#
loop_
_entity.id
_entity.type
_entity.pdbx_description
1 polymer ?
#
loop_
_entity_poly.entity_id
_entity_poly.type
_entity_poly.pdbx_seq_one_letter_code
_entity_poly.pdbx_strand_id
1 'polypeptide(L)' 'MNDAETRDLNHFVDLLEHCLTLNPEKRIKPADALKHPFFTARSAPAKR' A
#
# COMPACT_ATOMS: atom_id res chain seq x y z
N MET A 1 9.37 -14.92 -8.31
CA MET A 1 9.12 -13.91 -7.26
C MET A 1 9.33 -14.60 -5.93
N ASN A 2 10.12 -13.99 -5.05
CA ASN A 2 10.25 -14.45 -3.67
C ASN A 2 9.04 -13.98 -2.85
N ASP A 3 8.75 -14.63 -1.73
CA ASP A 3 7.61 -14.33 -0.85
C ASP A 3 7.57 -12.85 -0.42
N ALA A 4 8.74 -12.24 -0.23
CA ALA A 4 8.85 -10.81 0.08
C ALA A 4 8.34 -9.91 -1.06
N GLU A 5 8.71 -10.21 -2.31
CA GLU A 5 8.28 -9.46 -3.49
C GLU A 5 6.78 -9.63 -3.73
N THR A 6 6.27 -10.85 -3.55
CA THR A 6 4.84 -11.15 -3.66
C THR A 6 4.03 -10.40 -2.60
N ARG A 7 4.52 -10.34 -1.35
CA ARG A 7 3.87 -9.56 -0.29
C ARG A 7 3.83 -8.07 -0.61
N ASP A 8 4.93 -7.51 -1.11
CA ASP A 8 4.99 -6.09 -1.47
C ASP A 8 4.06 -5.76 -2.64
N LEU A 9 3.95 -6.65 -3.63
CA LEU A 9 2.98 -6.53 -4.71
C LEU A 9 1.54 -6.61 -4.20
N ASN A 10 1.23 -7.53 -3.29
CA ASN A 10 -0.10 -7.63 -2.70
C ASN A 10 -0.48 -6.35 -1.94
N HIS A 11 0.43 -5.79 -1.14
CA HIS A 11 0.21 -4.49 -0.49
C HIS A 11 0.04 -3.34 -1.50
N PHE A 12 0.70 -3.42 -2.67
CA PHE A 12 0.53 -2.40 -3.70
C PHE A 12 -0.86 -2.49 -4.35
N VAL A 13 -1.30 -3.71 -4.69
CA VAL A 13 -2.62 -3.95 -5.27
C VAL A 13 -3.72 -3.49 -4.32
N ASP A 14 -3.63 -3.87 -3.04
CA ASP A 14 -4.59 -3.48 -1.98
C ASP A 14 -4.70 -1.94 -1.85
N LEU A 15 -3.57 -1.23 -1.88
CA LEU A 15 -3.56 0.23 -1.90
C LEU A 15 -4.29 0.80 -3.13
N LEU A 16 -4.06 0.23 -4.31
CA LEU A 16 -4.70 0.70 -5.54
C LEU A 16 -6.21 0.46 -5.52
N GLU A 17 -6.68 -0.68 -5.01
CA GLU A 17 -8.11 -0.96 -4.86
C GLU A 17 -8.80 0.10 -3.99
N HIS A 18 -8.17 0.48 -2.89
CA HIS A 18 -8.65 1.55 -2.01
C HIS A 18 -8.60 2.94 -2.66
N CYS A 19 -7.54 3.26 -3.41
CA CYS A 19 -7.38 4.53 -4.13
C CYS A 19 -8.34 4.66 -5.33
N LEU A 20 -8.65 3.55 -5.99
CA LEU A 20 -9.47 3.51 -7.20
C LEU A 20 -10.92 3.09 -6.91
N THR A 21 -11.33 3.08 -5.64
CA THR A 21 -12.73 2.86 -5.26
C THR A 21 -13.64 3.84 -6.00
N LEU A 22 -14.63 3.29 -6.71
CA LEU A 22 -15.53 4.04 -7.60
C LEU A 22 -16.38 5.05 -6.83
N ASN A 23 -16.90 4.65 -5.66
CA ASN A 23 -17.65 5.56 -4.79
C ASN A 23 -16.68 6.54 -4.11
N PRO A 24 -16.78 7.86 -4.36
CA PRO A 24 -15.87 8.85 -3.79
C PRO A 24 -15.96 8.94 -2.26
N GLU A 25 -17.13 8.66 -1.66
CA GLU A 25 -17.29 8.69 -0.20
C GLU A 25 -16.58 7.52 0.49
N LYS A 26 -16.37 6.41 -0.22
CA LYS A 26 -15.68 5.22 0.28
C LYS A 26 -14.21 5.17 -0.13
N ARG A 27 -13.78 6.04 -1.05
CA ARG A 27 -12.39 6.11 -1.51
C ARG A 27 -11.49 6.55 -0.36
N ILE A 28 -10.34 5.89 -0.24
CA ILE A 28 -9.36 6.24 0.81
C ILE A 28 -8.91 7.69 0.68
N LYS A 29 -8.76 8.37 1.82
CA LYS A 29 -8.22 9.72 1.87
C LYS A 29 -6.70 9.67 1.75
N PRO A 30 -6.05 10.69 1.15
CA PRO A 30 -4.59 10.71 1.00
C PRO A 30 -3.84 10.51 2.33
N ALA A 31 -4.29 11.13 3.42
CA ALA A 31 -3.67 11.02 4.74
C ALA A 31 -3.73 9.59 5.32
N ASP A 32 -4.76 8.81 4.95
CA ASP A 32 -4.91 7.43 5.40
C ASP A 32 -4.16 6.46 4.47
N ALA A 33 -4.09 6.77 3.17
CA ALA A 33 -3.27 6.02 2.21
C ALA A 33 -1.78 6.02 2.59
N LEU A 34 -1.25 7.13 3.12
CA LEU A 34 0.14 7.20 3.59
C LEU A 34 0.44 6.27 4.78
N LYS A 35 -0.59 5.80 5.49
CA LYS A 35 -0.45 4.85 6.62
C LYS A 35 -0.48 3.39 6.15
N HIS A 36 -0.74 3.14 4.87
CA HIS A 36 -0.88 1.80 4.30
C HIS A 36 0.41 0.96 4.45
N PRO A 37 0.31 -0.37 4.69
CA PRO A 37 1.46 -1.29 4.75
C PRO A 37 2.43 -1.16 3.57
N PHE A 38 1.96 -0.79 2.39
CA PHE A 38 2.81 -0.54 1.21
C PHE A 38 3.90 0.53 1.45
N PHE A 39 3.62 1.55 2.26
CA PHE A 39 4.59 2.60 2.62
C PHE A 39 5.30 2.29 3.94
N THR A 40 4.57 1.76 4.93
CA THR A 40 5.12 1.54 6.26
C THR A 40 5.98 0.27 6.36
N ALA A 41 5.67 -0.81 5.63
CA ALA A 41 6.48 -2.02 5.64
C ALA A 41 7.83 -1.83 4.92
N ARG A 42 7.90 -0.91 3.94
CA ARG A 42 9.16 -0.54 3.26
C ARG A 42 10.01 0.48 4.02
N SER A 43 9.49 1.03 5.13
CA SER A 43 10.23 1.97 5.98
C SER A 43 11.22 1.28 6.92
N ALA A 44 11.34 -0.06 6.87
CA ALA A 44 12.50 -0.73 7.44
C ALA A 44 13.75 -0.14 6.77
N PRO A 45 14.73 0.38 7.55
CA PRO A 45 15.87 1.06 6.98
C PRO A 45 16.57 0.09 6.04
N ALA A 46 16.67 0.47 4.76
CA ALA A 46 17.66 -0.11 3.89
C ALA A 46 18.99 0.05 4.63
N LYS A 47 19.59 -1.05 5.10
CA LYS A 47 20.96 -1.04 5.60
C LYS A 47 21.81 -0.48 4.45
N ARG A 48 22.15 0.80 4.57
CA ARG A 48 23.19 1.47 3.79
C ARG A 48 24.54 0.98 4.26
#